data_AF-A0A7C6U6C0-F1
#
_entry.id   AF-A0A7C6U6C0-F1
#
_cell.length_a   1.000
_cell.length_b   1.000
_cell.length_c   1.000
_cell.angle_alpha   90.00
_cell.angle_beta   90.00
_cell.angle_gamma   90.00
#
_symmetry.space_group_name_H-M   'P 1'
#
loop_
_entity.id
_entity.type
_entity.pdbx_description
1 polymer ?
#
loop_
_entity_poly.entity_id
_entity_poly.type
_entity_poly.pdbx_seq_one_letter_code
_entity_poly.pdbx_strand_id
1 'polypeptide(L)'
;MSKCMLTTVDNPYNPFEQFTSWFLFDVEKGYNTCSYLGRIARTSDQLSEEENELEIERAIDEIIKYDFRNIYKKVIRQDTNT
;
A
#
# COMPACT_ATOMS: atom_id res chain seq x y z
N MET A 1 15.67 5.01 -1.61
CA MET A 1 14.32 5.34 -1.13
C MET A 1 13.73 4.12 -0.45
N SER A 2 12.61 4.24 0.28
CA SER A 2 11.87 3.07 0.76
C SER A 2 10.51 3.00 0.08
N LYS A 3 10.23 1.92 -0.64
CA LYS A 3 8.93 1.70 -1.27
C LYS A 3 7.94 1.17 -0.22
N CYS A 4 6.77 1.76 -0.15
CA CYS A 4 5.72 1.38 0.81
C CYS A 4 4.51 0.77 0.09
N MET A 5 3.88 -0.23 0.70
CA MET A 5 2.60 -0.79 0.26
C MET A 5 1.63 -1.00 1.41
N LEU A 6 0.34 -0.87 1.11
CA LEU A 6 -0.76 -1.18 2.02
C LEU A 6 -1.16 -2.64 1.85
N THR A 7 -1.31 -3.36 2.96
CA THR A 7 -1.91 -4.69 3.00
C THR A 7 -2.91 -4.77 4.15
N THR A 8 -3.64 -5.88 4.25
CA THR A 8 -4.40 -6.22 5.45
C THR A 8 -3.62 -7.16 6.36
N VAL A 9 -3.97 -7.18 7.65
CA VAL A 9 -3.31 -7.99 8.68
C VAL A 9 -3.47 -9.50 8.48
N ASP A 10 -4.53 -9.92 7.78
CA ASP A 10 -4.89 -11.31 7.53
C ASP A 10 -4.42 -11.82 6.16
N ASN A 11 -3.87 -10.95 5.30
CA ASN A 11 -3.37 -11.36 3.99
C ASN A 11 -2.01 -12.08 4.15
N PRO A 12 -1.91 -13.37 3.80
CA PRO A 12 -0.69 -14.15 4.01
C PRO A 12 0.38 -13.90 2.95
N TYR A 13 0.07 -13.15 1.89
CA TYR A 13 0.94 -12.94 0.74
C TYR A 13 1.71 -11.63 0.87
N ASN A 14 2.97 -11.64 0.42
CA ASN A 14 3.77 -10.42 0.35
C ASN A 14 3.31 -9.58 -0.86
N PRO A 15 2.88 -8.31 -0.69
CA PRO A 15 2.41 -7.49 -1.80
C PRO A 15 3.51 -7.15 -2.83
N PHE A 16 4.79 -7.16 -2.43
CA PHE A 16 5.93 -6.92 -3.33
C PHE A 16 6.26 -8.12 -4.21
N GLU A 17 6.28 -9.32 -3.63
CA GLU A 17 6.78 -10.53 -4.29
C GLU A 17 5.66 -11.42 -4.85
N GLN A 18 4.46 -11.34 -4.27
CA GLN A 18 3.32 -12.22 -4.53
C GLN A 18 2.06 -11.43 -4.86
N PHE A 19 2.20 -10.34 -5.63
CA PHE A 19 1.12 -9.38 -5.90
C PHE A 19 -0.18 -10.04 -6.39
N THR A 20 -0.11 -11.00 -7.32
CA THR A 20 -1.32 -11.67 -7.84
C THR A 20 -2.10 -12.39 -6.74
N SER A 21 -1.42 -13.19 -5.91
CA SER A 21 -2.07 -13.92 -4.81
C SER A 21 -2.58 -12.96 -3.74
N TRP A 22 -1.78 -11.93 -3.44
CA TRP A 22 -2.16 -10.85 -2.53
C TRP A 22 -3.44 -10.14 -2.99
N PHE A 23 -3.51 -9.76 -4.26
CA PHE A 23 -4.63 -9.03 -4.86
C PHE A 23 -5.90 -9.88 -4.92
N LEU A 24 -5.77 -11.16 -5.29
CA LEU A 24 -6.92 -12.08 -5.32
C LEU A 24 -7.52 -12.26 -3.92
N PHE A 25 -6.69 -12.47 -2.89
CA PHE A 25 -7.16 -12.56 -1.51
C PHE A 25 -7.87 -11.26 -1.08
N ASP A 26 -7.27 -10.11 -1.39
CA ASP A 26 -7.81 -8.79 -1.05
C ASP A 26 -9.20 -8.53 -1.66
N VAL A 27 -9.37 -8.88 -2.94
CA VAL A 27 -10.64 -8.76 -3.66
C VAL A 27 -11.67 -9.77 -3.18
N GLU A 28 -11.28 -11.03 -2.95
CA GLU A 28 -12.18 -12.09 -2.45
C GLU A 28 -12.74 -11.76 -1.06
N LYS A 29 -11.92 -11.17 -0.19
CA LYS A 29 -12.33 -10.67 1.13
C LYS A 29 -13.14 -9.36 1.06
N GLY A 30 -13.18 -8.71 -0.10
CA GLY A 30 -13.89 -7.45 -0.32
C GLY A 30 -13.17 -6.22 0.21
N TYR A 31 -11.89 -6.31 0.59
CA TYR A 31 -11.12 -5.17 1.10
C TYR A 31 -10.85 -4.11 0.03
N ASN A 32 -10.56 -4.53 -1.20
CA ASN A 32 -10.28 -3.65 -2.35
C ASN A 32 -9.23 -2.58 -2.03
N THR A 33 -8.15 -2.97 -1.36
CA THR A 33 -7.11 -2.11 -0.77
C THR A 33 -6.48 -1.18 -1.81
N CYS A 34 -6.20 -1.66 -3.03
CA CYS A 34 -5.68 -0.81 -4.11
C CYS A 34 -6.64 0.33 -4.48
N SER A 35 -7.93 0.04 -4.58
CA SER A 35 -8.95 1.04 -4.93
C SER A 35 -9.12 2.05 -3.80
N TYR A 36 -9.05 1.59 -2.54
CA TYR A 36 -9.13 2.48 -1.39
C TYR A 36 -7.93 3.42 -1.32
N LEU A 37 -6.71 2.88 -1.48
CA LEU A 37 -5.48 3.68 -1.53
C LEU A 37 -5.51 4.69 -2.68
N GLY A 38 -5.94 4.28 -3.88
CA GLY A 38 -6.03 5.15 -5.05
C GLY A 38 -7.01 6.32 -4.91
N ARG A 39 -7.96 6.28 -3.96
CA ARG A 39 -8.84 7.41 -3.66
C ARG A 39 -8.18 8.47 -2.78
N ILE A 40 -7.16 8.09 -2.02
CA ILE A 40 -6.51 8.93 -1.01
C ILE A 40 -5.15 9.44 -1.53
N ALA A 41 -4.43 8.61 -2.26
CA ALA A 41 -3.18 8.98 -2.91
C ALA A 41 -3.43 10.02 -4.02
N ARG A 42 -2.63 11.08 -4.02
CA ARG A 42 -2.72 12.18 -4.98
C ARG A 42 -1.55 12.11 -5.96
N THR A 43 -1.40 10.96 -6.61
CA THR A 43 -0.36 10.74 -7.62
C THR A 43 -0.70 11.42 -8.93
N SER A 44 0.32 11.71 -9.73
CA SER A 44 0.17 12.34 -11.04
C SER A 44 1.35 12.02 -11.94
N ASP A 45 1.09 11.94 -13.25
CA ASP A 45 2.14 11.81 -14.28
C ASP A 45 3.05 13.05 -14.37
N GLN A 46 2.67 14.17 -13.71
CA GLN A 46 3.48 15.38 -13.61
C GLN A 46 4.48 15.36 -12.43
N LEU A 47 4.32 14.43 -11.48
CA LEU A 47 5.20 14.27 -10.32
C LEU A 47 6.34 13.30 -10.65
N SER A 48 7.49 13.45 -9.97
CA SER A 48 8.58 12.47 -10.05
C SER A 48 8.17 11.11 -9.45
N GLU A 49 8.95 10.04 -9.70
CA GLU A 49 8.69 8.74 -9.07
C GLU A 49 8.78 8.87 -7.54
N GLU A 50 9.78 9.60 -7.04
CA GLU A 50 10.00 9.88 -5.63
C GLU A 50 8.84 10.66 -4.97
N GLU A 51 8.32 11.68 -5.66
CA GLU A 51 7.17 12.46 -5.18
C GLU A 51 5.90 11.60 -5.13
N ASN A 52 5.69 10.75 -6.14
CA ASN A 52 4.59 9.80 -6.16
C ASN A 52 4.72 8.76 -5.03
N GLU A 53 5.93 8.23 -4.78
CA GLU A 53 6.20 7.32 -3.68
C GLU A 53 5.91 7.95 -2.31
N LEU A 54 6.31 9.22 -2.12
CA LEU A 54 6.03 9.97 -0.90
C LEU A 54 4.53 10.18 -0.69
N GLU A 55 3.78 10.49 -1.75
CA GLU A 55 2.33 10.64 -1.66
C GLU A 55 1.60 9.32 -1.39
N ILE A 56 2.09 8.21 -1.96
CA ILE A 56 1.61 6.86 -1.63
C ILE A 56 1.85 6.57 -0.15
N GLU A 57 3.05 6.85 0.36
CA GLU A 57 3.39 6.65 1.77
C GLU A 57 2.50 7.48 2.70
N ARG A 58 2.31 8.76 2.39
CA ARG A 58 1.40 9.66 3.14
C ARG A 58 -0.03 9.12 3.16
N ALA A 59 -0.53 8.64 2.03
CA ALA A 59 -1.88 8.06 1.93
C ALA A 59 -2.03 6.77 2.75
N ILE A 60 -1.00 5.92 2.76
CA ILE A 60 -0.95 4.71 3.60
C ILE A 60 -1.01 5.08 5.09
N ASP A 61 -0.20 6.05 5.51
CA ASP A 61 -0.15 6.50 6.90
C ASP A 61 -1.48 7.11 7.34
N GLU A 62 -2.16 7.83 6.45
CA GLU A 62 -3.51 8.37 6.70
C GLU A 62 -4.55 7.25 6.88
N ILE A 63 -4.53 6.22 6.03
CA ILE A 63 -5.42 5.06 6.14
C ILE A 63 -5.24 4.38 7.50
N ILE A 64 -3.99 4.11 7.88
CA ILE A 64 -3.68 3.42 9.14
C ILE A 64 -4.04 4.30 10.34
N LYS A 65 -3.77 5.60 10.28
CA LYS A 65 -4.11 6.55 11.35
C LYS A 65 -5.59 6.52 11.72
N TYR A 66 -6.47 6.34 10.74
CA TYR A 66 -7.92 6.31 10.93
C TYR A 66 -8.52 4.89 10.94
N ASP A 67 -7.69 3.84 10.92
CA ASP A 67 -8.13 2.45 10.98
C ASP A 67 -8.32 1.96 12.43
N PHE A 68 -9.45 2.30 13.02
CA PHE A 68 -9.83 1.86 14.37
C PHE A 68 -10.10 0.35 14.48
N ARG A 69 -10.20 -0.38 13.35
CA ARG A 69 -10.47 -1.82 13.31
C ARG A 69 -9.20 -2.66 13.18
N ASN A 70 -8.05 -2.02 12.99
CA ASN A 70 -6.75 -2.68 12.83
C ASN A 70 -6.76 -3.74 11.70
N ILE A 71 -7.39 -3.38 10.59
CA ILE A 71 -7.47 -4.17 9.36
C ILE A 71 -6.19 -4.00 8.55
N TYR A 72 -5.65 -2.79 8.48
CA TYR A 72 -4.59 -2.41 7.54
C TYR A 72 -3.20 -2.40 8.19
N LYS A 73 -2.20 -2.69 7.37
CA LYS A 73 -0.78 -2.73 7.75
C LYS A 73 0.07 -2.15 6.62
N LYS A 74 1.06 -1.33 6.99
CA LYS A 74 2.11 -0.83 6.09
C LYS A 74 3.25 -1.85 5.99
N VAL A 75 3.67 -2.14 4.76
CA VAL A 75 4.87 -2.94 4.48
C VAL A 75 5.87 -2.03 3.77
N ILE A 76 7.12 -2.03 4.25
CA ILE A 76 8.19 -1.16 3.77
C ILE A 76 9.27 -2.06 3.17
N ARG A 77 9.65 -1.77 1.92
CA ARG A 77 10.84 -2.35 1.30
C ARG A 77 11.95 -1.30 1.31
N GLN A 78 12.98 -1.56 2.09
CA GLN A 78 14.20 -0.76 2.05
C GLN A 78 15.00 -1.20 0.82
N ASP A 79 15.25 -0.28 -0.11
CA ASP A 79 16.21 -0.56 -1.17
C ASP A 79 17.62 -0.51 -0.56
N THR A 80 18.13 -1.67 -0.14
CA THR A 80 19.55 -1.83 0.20
C THR A 80 20.36 -1.79 -1.09
N ASN A 81 20.61 -0.59 -1.62
CA ASN A 81 21.69 -0.38 -2.58
C ASN A 81 23.01 -0.49 -1.80
N THR A 82 23.69 -1.64 -1.93
CA THR A 82 25.11 -1.81 -1.58
C THR A 82 25.92 -1.68 -2.86
#